data_AF-A0A7S2MLG2-F1
#
_entry.id   AF-A0A7S2MLG2-F1
#
_cell.length_a   1.000
_cell.length_b   1.000
_cell.length_c   1.000
_cell.angle_alpha   90.00
_cell.angle_beta   90.00
_cell.angle_gamma   90.00
#
_symmetry.space_group_name_H-M   'P 1'
#
loop_
_entity.id
_entity.type
_entity.pdbx_description
1 polymer ?
#
loop_
_entity_poly.entity_id
_entity_poly.type
_entity_poly.pdbx_seq_one_letter_code
_entity_poly.pdbx_strand_id
1 'polypeptide(L)'
;APPVPQVTNSAPSPSTLPPELPPPELTGLGSVPSIRPAIDRKPPRKLTKFNVDPYMLQHDNAFLGFSSRRTHPTSFNYLLGSAGGQAIINPEQTLIGMRRVMHLLKKVSFRGGRTLFVSTQPTLARLCRVVGEQTDQFYLTKRWVPGLLTNWTKSREHIHAKLRPDPLMLAAG
;
A
#
# COMPACT_ATOMS: atom_id res chain seq x y z
N ALA A 1 7.62 76.38 17.70
CA ALA A 1 8.11 76.77 19.04
C ALA A 1 7.13 77.79 19.61
N PRO A 2 6.79 77.83 20.91
CA PRO A 2 7.37 77.16 22.11
C PRO A 2 6.26 76.49 22.98
N PRO A 3 6.39 76.23 24.31
CA PRO A 3 7.53 75.84 25.15
C PRO A 3 7.34 74.46 25.85
N VAL A 4 8.44 73.89 26.34
CA VAL A 4 8.46 72.76 27.29
C VAL A 4 8.22 73.28 28.72
N PRO A 5 7.47 72.55 29.57
CA PRO A 5 7.71 72.55 31.01
C PRO A 5 8.14 71.16 31.50
N GLN A 6 9.25 71.14 32.23
CA GLN A 6 9.77 69.98 32.95
C GLN A 6 9.20 69.89 34.38
N VAL A 7 9.58 68.78 35.04
CA VAL A 7 9.64 68.50 36.49
C VAL A 7 8.27 68.16 37.10
N THR A 8 8.06 67.09 37.88
CA THR A 8 8.88 66.52 38.94
C THR A 8 8.52 65.04 39.18
N ASN A 9 9.52 64.23 39.53
CA ASN A 9 9.33 62.92 40.13
C ASN A 9 8.83 63.10 41.57
N SER A 10 7.75 62.43 41.94
CA SER A 10 7.37 62.20 43.33
C SER A 10 6.67 60.86 43.43
N ALA A 11 7.41 59.86 43.88
CA ALA A 11 6.84 58.61 44.37
C ALA A 11 6.21 58.85 45.74
N PRO A 12 5.05 58.24 46.00
CA PRO A 12 4.89 57.55 47.28
C PRO A 12 4.30 56.14 47.08
N SER A 13 5.00 55.14 47.59
CA SER A 13 4.40 53.84 47.99
C SER A 13 3.89 53.98 49.44
N PRO A 14 3.16 53.01 50.04
CA PRO A 14 2.59 51.75 49.53
C PRO A 14 1.08 51.57 49.90
N SER A 15 0.51 50.38 49.68
CA SER A 15 -0.74 49.85 50.30
C SER A 15 -2.05 50.58 49.95
N THR A 16 -2.91 50.04 49.10
CA THR A 16 -3.85 48.96 49.46
C THR A 16 -4.42 48.32 48.19
N LEU A 17 -4.08 47.06 47.92
CA LEU A 17 -4.73 46.24 46.89
C LEU A 17 -6.02 45.64 47.49
N PRO A 18 -7.16 45.64 46.77
CA PRO A 18 -8.32 44.84 47.16
C PRO A 18 -8.01 43.34 47.03
N PRO A 19 -8.71 42.46 47.79
CA PRO A 19 -8.37 41.04 47.87
C PRO A 19 -8.48 40.36 46.50
N GLU A 20 -7.37 39.74 46.10
CA GLU A 20 -7.21 38.95 44.90
C GLU A 20 -8.16 37.75 44.93
N LEU A 21 -9.05 37.66 43.93
CA LEU A 21 -9.78 36.42 43.65
C LEU A 21 -8.75 35.31 43.38
N PRO A 22 -8.89 34.10 43.94
CA PRO A 22 -7.94 33.04 43.69
C PRO A 22 -7.90 32.73 42.18
N PRO A 23 -6.71 32.61 41.58
CA PRO A 23 -6.57 32.28 40.17
C PRO A 23 -7.18 30.89 39.89
N PRO A 24 -7.84 30.69 38.73
CA PRO A 24 -8.26 29.36 38.33
C PRO A 24 -7.02 28.47 38.25
N GLU A 25 -7.03 27.36 38.98
CA GLU A 25 -5.92 26.42 39.03
C GLU A 25 -5.50 26.01 37.60
N LEU A 26 -4.25 26.37 37.25
CA LEU A 26 -3.52 25.87 36.09
C LEU A 26 -3.08 24.40 36.33
N THR A 27 -4.03 23.53 36.68
CA THR A 27 -3.80 22.09 36.81
C THR A 27 -4.09 21.44 35.46
N GLY A 28 -3.18 21.65 34.50
CA GLY A 28 -3.39 21.14 33.14
C GLY A 28 -2.23 21.25 32.17
N LEU A 29 -1.02 21.64 32.59
CA LEU A 29 0.18 21.58 31.76
C LEU A 29 0.88 20.22 31.89
N GLY A 30 0.13 19.17 31.57
CA GLY A 30 0.71 17.94 31.05
C GLY A 30 1.31 18.25 29.68
N SER A 31 2.55 17.79 29.46
CA SER A 31 3.30 17.80 28.19
C SER A 31 2.48 18.17 26.96
N VAL A 32 2.82 19.27 26.29
CA VAL A 32 2.33 19.56 24.93
C VAL A 32 2.53 18.29 24.10
N PRO A 33 1.48 17.61 23.62
CA PRO A 33 1.68 16.48 22.75
C PRO A 33 2.38 17.03 21.52
N SER A 34 3.57 16.51 21.24
CA SER A 34 4.24 16.73 19.96
C SER A 34 3.17 16.53 18.89
N ILE A 35 2.83 17.59 18.16
CA ILE A 35 2.03 17.53 16.94
C ILE A 35 2.93 16.82 15.93
N ARG A 36 3.15 15.53 16.14
CA ARG A 36 3.40 14.60 15.05
C ARG A 36 2.09 14.61 14.28
N PRO A 37 2.08 14.71 12.94
CA PRO A 37 0.89 14.38 12.20
C PRO A 37 0.55 12.95 12.64
N ALA A 38 -0.51 12.83 13.43
CA ALA A 38 -1.13 11.56 13.69
C ALA A 38 -1.63 11.14 12.33
N ILE A 39 -0.78 10.43 11.58
CA ILE A 39 -1.28 9.40 10.72
C ILE A 39 -1.91 8.44 11.71
N ASP A 40 -3.16 8.72 12.09
CA ASP A 40 -4.07 7.79 12.70
C ASP A 40 -4.31 6.73 11.64
N ARG A 41 -3.27 5.92 11.40
CA ARG A 41 -3.41 4.63 10.78
C ARG A 41 -4.13 3.84 11.84
N LYS A 42 -5.44 3.99 11.88
CA LYS A 42 -6.33 2.96 12.37
C LYS A 42 -5.66 1.63 12.00
N PRO A 43 -5.35 0.75 12.96
CA PRO A 43 -4.64 -0.49 12.66
C PRO A 43 -5.40 -1.12 11.48
N PRO A 44 -4.70 -1.56 10.41
CA PRO A 44 -5.36 -1.99 9.20
C PRO A 44 -6.45 -2.96 9.62
N ARG A 45 -7.71 -2.59 9.34
CA ARG A 45 -8.88 -3.41 9.69
C ARG A 45 -8.50 -4.84 9.32
N LYS A 46 -8.46 -5.77 10.29
CA LYS A 46 -8.14 -7.17 10.00
C LYS A 46 -9.05 -7.58 8.85
N LEU A 47 -8.48 -7.79 7.66
CA LEU A 47 -9.28 -8.10 6.47
C LEU A 47 -10.06 -9.38 6.79
N THR A 48 -11.36 -9.25 7.02
CA THR A 48 -12.25 -10.40 7.12
C THR A 48 -12.37 -10.99 5.74
N LYS A 49 -11.45 -11.94 5.44
CA LYS A 49 -11.28 -12.92 4.34
C LYS A 49 -11.75 -12.59 2.91
N PHE A 50 -12.81 -11.80 2.67
CA PHE A 50 -13.38 -11.52 1.35
C PHE A 50 -14.02 -10.13 1.18
N ASN A 51 -14.08 -9.28 2.21
CA ASN A 51 -14.71 -7.96 2.05
C ASN A 51 -13.68 -6.91 1.57
N VAL A 52 -13.35 -6.97 0.28
CA VAL A 52 -12.67 -5.85 -0.39
C VAL A 52 -13.75 -4.87 -0.83
N ASP A 53 -13.69 -3.66 -0.29
CA ASP A 53 -14.60 -2.57 -0.65
C ASP A 53 -13.96 -1.69 -1.74
N PRO A 54 -14.75 -1.09 -2.67
CA PRO A 54 -14.22 -0.20 -3.70
C PRO A 54 -13.41 0.97 -3.14
N TYR A 55 -13.79 1.47 -1.96
CA TYR A 55 -13.06 2.53 -1.25
C TYR A 55 -11.63 2.14 -0.88
N MET A 56 -11.37 0.86 -0.58
CA MET A 56 -10.01 0.41 -0.26
C MET A 56 -9.12 0.43 -1.52
N LEU A 57 -9.67 0.02 -2.66
CA LEU A 57 -8.97 0.10 -3.95
C LEU A 57 -8.63 1.54 -4.34
N GLN A 58 -9.52 2.47 -3.99
CA GLN A 58 -9.29 3.91 -4.17
C GLN A 58 -8.18 4.43 -3.25
N HIS A 59 -8.24 4.11 -1.97
CA HIS A 59 -7.23 4.54 -0.99
C HIS A 59 -5.81 4.09 -1.39
N ASP A 60 -5.67 2.86 -1.91
CA ASP A 60 -4.38 2.28 -2.28
C ASP A 60 -3.97 2.57 -3.73
N ASN A 61 -4.69 3.45 -4.43
CA ASN A 61 -4.46 3.83 -5.83
C ASN A 61 -4.46 2.64 -6.83
N ALA A 62 -5.16 1.55 -6.49
CA ALA A 62 -5.24 0.34 -7.32
C ALA A 62 -6.13 0.50 -8.57
N PHE A 63 -6.76 1.67 -8.75
CA PHE A 63 -7.58 2.02 -9.92
C PHE A 63 -6.80 2.77 -11.01
N LEU A 64 -5.54 3.15 -10.75
CA LEU A 64 -4.70 3.83 -11.73
C LEU A 64 -4.14 2.83 -12.74
N GLY A 65 -4.46 3.05 -14.01
CA GLY A 65 -3.96 2.27 -15.14
C GLY A 65 -2.72 2.87 -15.79
N PHE A 66 -2.39 2.36 -16.97
CA PHE A 66 -1.32 2.90 -17.81
C PHE A 66 -1.70 4.28 -18.39
N SER A 67 -0.72 4.94 -19.01
CA SER A 67 -0.99 6.17 -19.77
C SER A 67 -2.05 5.91 -20.84
N SER A 68 -2.99 6.83 -20.99
CA SER A 68 -4.10 6.72 -21.94
C SER A 68 -3.66 6.45 -23.38
N ARG A 69 -2.42 6.84 -23.76
CA ARG A 69 -1.85 6.59 -25.09
C ARG A 69 -1.34 5.15 -25.28
N ARG A 70 -0.98 4.46 -24.20
CA ARG A 70 -0.45 3.08 -24.21
C ARG A 70 -1.53 2.04 -23.94
N THR A 71 -2.74 2.49 -23.64
CA THR A 71 -3.88 1.63 -23.33
C THR A 71 -4.45 1.00 -24.59
N HIS A 72 -4.63 -0.32 -24.58
CA HIS A 72 -5.19 -1.06 -25.72
C HIS A 72 -6.70 -0.79 -25.85
N PRO A 73 -7.26 -0.62 -27.07
CA PRO A 73 -8.65 -0.24 -27.26
C PRO A 73 -9.68 -1.22 -26.65
N THR A 74 -9.38 -2.52 -26.63
CA THR A 74 -10.26 -3.52 -25.98
C THR A 74 -10.47 -3.27 -24.49
N SER A 75 -9.54 -2.58 -23.83
CA SER A 75 -9.65 -2.30 -22.39
C SER A 75 -10.54 -1.09 -22.08
N PHE A 76 -10.97 -0.32 -23.08
CA PHE A 76 -11.77 0.89 -22.86
C PHE A 76 -13.11 0.62 -22.16
N ASN A 77 -13.70 -0.56 -22.33
CA ASN A 77 -14.95 -0.95 -21.66
C ASN A 77 -14.82 -1.05 -20.13
N TYR A 78 -13.59 -1.13 -19.60
CA TYR A 78 -13.30 -1.24 -18.17
C TYR A 78 -12.84 0.09 -17.54
N LEU A 79 -12.73 1.14 -18.34
CA LEU A 79 -12.23 2.44 -17.92
C LEU A 79 -13.39 3.41 -17.68
N LEU A 80 -13.26 4.25 -16.67
CA LEU A 80 -14.18 5.37 -16.43
C LEU A 80 -13.79 6.59 -17.28
N GLY A 81 -12.50 6.74 -17.57
CA GLY A 81 -11.96 7.89 -18.28
C GLY A 81 -10.45 8.00 -18.10
N SER A 82 -9.92 9.21 -18.30
CA SER A 82 -8.49 9.52 -18.10
C SER A 82 -8.35 10.82 -17.31
N ALA A 83 -7.50 10.82 -16.28
CA ALA A 83 -7.10 12.02 -15.56
C ALA A 83 -5.57 12.11 -15.51
N GLY A 84 -5.01 13.31 -15.70
CA GLY A 84 -3.55 13.49 -15.68
C GLY A 84 -2.79 12.64 -16.71
N GLY A 85 -3.47 12.22 -17.80
CA GLY A 85 -2.89 11.35 -18.83
C GLY A 85 -2.80 9.86 -18.46
N GLN A 86 -3.33 9.45 -17.30
CA GLN A 86 -3.46 8.06 -16.88
C GLN A 86 -4.91 7.59 -17.00
N ALA A 87 -5.09 6.36 -17.46
CA ALA A 87 -6.39 5.73 -17.52
C ALA A 87 -6.90 5.39 -16.11
N ILE A 88 -8.17 5.72 -15.83
CA ILE A 88 -8.85 5.40 -14.58
C ILE A 88 -9.70 4.15 -14.82
N ILE A 89 -9.40 3.08 -14.09
CA ILE A 89 -10.14 1.81 -14.13
C ILE A 89 -11.34 1.89 -13.21
N ASN A 90 -12.48 1.32 -13.61
CA ASN A 90 -13.66 1.24 -12.75
C ASN A 90 -13.46 0.25 -11.58
N PRO A 91 -13.37 0.71 -10.31
CA PRO A 91 -13.10 -0.16 -9.17
C PRO A 91 -14.26 -1.13 -8.87
N GLU A 92 -15.50 -0.80 -9.20
CA GLU A 92 -16.65 -1.69 -8.99
C GLU A 92 -16.59 -2.89 -9.93
N GLN A 93 -16.26 -2.64 -11.21
CA GLN A 93 -16.08 -3.71 -12.19
C GLN A 93 -14.88 -4.60 -11.83
N THR A 94 -13.78 -4.00 -11.35
CA THR A 94 -12.62 -4.75 -10.84
C THR A 94 -13.03 -5.67 -9.69
N LEU A 95 -13.85 -5.17 -8.75
CA LEU A 95 -14.32 -5.96 -7.62
C LEU A 95 -15.20 -7.15 -8.06
N ILE A 96 -16.10 -6.93 -9.00
CA ILE A 96 -16.93 -8.00 -9.58
C ILE A 96 -16.04 -9.05 -10.25
N GLY A 97 -15.07 -8.63 -11.07
CA GLY A 97 -14.11 -9.53 -11.73
C GLY A 97 -13.30 -10.33 -10.72
N MET A 98 -12.78 -9.68 -9.69
CA MET A 98 -12.00 -10.31 -8.64
C MET A 98 -12.80 -11.38 -7.88
N ARG A 99 -14.06 -11.08 -7.51
CA ARG A 99 -14.96 -12.04 -6.86
C ARG A 99 -15.22 -13.27 -7.75
N ARG A 100 -15.40 -13.08 -9.06
CA ARG A 100 -15.56 -14.19 -10.02
C ARG A 100 -14.32 -15.09 -10.06
N VAL A 101 -13.13 -14.50 -10.12
CA VAL A 101 -11.86 -15.25 -10.12
C VAL A 101 -11.68 -16.02 -8.81
N MET A 102 -11.94 -15.39 -7.66
CA MET A 102 -11.87 -16.07 -6.35
C MET A 102 -12.81 -17.27 -6.28
N HIS A 103 -14.03 -17.12 -6.80
CA HIS A 103 -14.99 -18.21 -6.87
C HIS A 103 -14.52 -19.36 -7.77
N LEU A 104 -13.90 -19.03 -8.92
CA LEU A 104 -13.31 -20.01 -9.82
C LEU A 104 -12.15 -20.76 -9.15
N LEU A 105 -11.23 -20.04 -8.50
CA LEU A 105 -10.12 -20.65 -7.77
C LEU A 105 -10.60 -21.60 -6.68
N LYS A 106 -11.64 -21.22 -5.92
CA LYS A 106 -12.28 -22.08 -4.93
C LYS A 106 -12.84 -23.35 -5.57
N LYS A 107 -13.51 -23.23 -6.73
CA LYS A 107 -14.04 -24.38 -7.48
C LYS A 107 -12.93 -25.31 -7.98
N VAL A 108 -11.83 -24.77 -8.49
CA VAL A 108 -10.68 -25.56 -8.98
C VAL A 108 -10.02 -26.31 -7.82
N SER A 109 -9.77 -25.62 -6.70
CA SER A 109 -9.18 -26.22 -5.50
C SER A 109 -10.09 -27.31 -4.91
N PHE A 110 -11.40 -27.09 -4.85
CA PHE A 110 -12.35 -28.11 -4.38
C PHE A 110 -12.36 -29.38 -5.24
N ARG A 111 -12.07 -29.25 -6.55
CA ARG A 111 -11.94 -30.39 -7.47
C ARG A 111 -10.57 -31.09 -7.39
N GLY A 112 -9.68 -30.65 -6.51
CA GLY A 112 -8.30 -31.13 -6.45
C GLY A 112 -7.44 -30.68 -7.64
N GLY A 113 -7.89 -29.67 -8.39
CA GLY A 113 -7.12 -29.09 -9.48
C GLY A 113 -5.92 -28.30 -8.96
N ARG A 114 -4.80 -28.36 -9.69
CA ARG A 114 -3.59 -27.60 -9.36
C ARG A 114 -3.62 -26.25 -10.06
N THR A 115 -3.23 -25.21 -9.34
CA THR A 115 -3.14 -23.84 -9.86
C THR A 115 -1.68 -23.40 -9.93
N LEU A 116 -1.37 -22.54 -10.90
CA LEU A 116 -0.04 -21.97 -11.09
C LEU A 116 -0.13 -20.45 -11.02
N PHE A 117 0.44 -19.85 -9.99
CA PHE A 117 0.55 -18.40 -9.86
C PHE A 117 1.79 -17.90 -10.60
N VAL A 118 1.61 -17.00 -11.56
CA VAL A 118 2.73 -16.49 -12.38
C VAL A 118 2.88 -15.00 -12.16
N SER A 119 4.09 -14.57 -11.79
CA SER A 119 4.47 -13.16 -11.78
C SER A 119 5.95 -13.02 -12.06
N THR A 120 6.30 -12.14 -13.00
CA THR A 120 7.68 -11.79 -13.32
C THR A 120 8.14 -10.50 -12.64
N GLN A 121 7.23 -9.80 -11.95
CA GLN A 121 7.54 -8.51 -11.34
C GLN A 121 8.23 -8.71 -9.98
N PRO A 122 9.42 -8.13 -9.73
CA PRO A 122 10.15 -8.31 -8.48
C PRO A 122 9.39 -7.91 -7.22
N THR A 123 8.48 -6.94 -7.32
CA THR A 123 7.65 -6.49 -6.20
C THR A 123 6.58 -7.52 -5.83
N LEU A 124 5.96 -8.17 -6.82
CA LEU A 124 4.94 -9.20 -6.61
C LEU A 124 5.53 -10.60 -6.41
N ALA A 125 6.78 -10.81 -6.80
CA ALA A 125 7.53 -12.05 -6.65
C ALA A 125 7.39 -12.68 -5.26
N ARG A 126 7.56 -11.85 -4.21
CA ARG A 126 7.45 -12.26 -2.82
C ARG A 126 6.02 -12.68 -2.46
N LEU A 127 5.02 -11.94 -2.91
CA LEU A 127 3.62 -12.24 -2.67
C LEU A 127 3.21 -13.56 -3.33
N CYS A 128 3.58 -13.78 -4.59
CA CYS A 128 3.26 -15.03 -5.29
C CYS A 128 3.88 -16.25 -4.61
N ARG A 129 5.11 -16.13 -4.12
CA ARG A 129 5.78 -17.18 -3.35
C ARG A 129 5.04 -17.50 -2.06
N VAL A 130 4.75 -16.48 -1.25
CA VAL A 130 4.02 -16.64 0.02
C VAL A 130 2.66 -17.29 -0.21
N VAL A 131 1.92 -16.84 -1.22
CA VAL A 131 0.60 -17.42 -1.54
C VAL A 131 0.72 -18.87 -2.00
N GLY A 132 1.69 -19.19 -2.85
CA GLY A 132 1.94 -20.57 -3.30
C GLY A 132 2.30 -21.50 -2.15
N GLU A 133 3.20 -21.07 -1.26
CA GLU A 133 3.61 -21.82 -0.07
C GLU A 133 2.44 -22.00 0.93
N GLN A 134 1.62 -20.98 1.15
CA GLN A 134 0.46 -21.07 2.06
C GLN A 134 -0.68 -21.96 1.52
N THR A 135 -0.82 -22.06 0.21
CA THR A 135 -1.91 -22.80 -0.43
C THR A 135 -1.49 -24.17 -0.98
N ASP A 136 -0.21 -24.53 -0.81
CA ASP A 136 0.42 -25.70 -1.42
C ASP A 136 0.16 -25.80 -2.93
N GLN A 137 0.25 -24.64 -3.61
CA GLN A 137 0.06 -24.51 -5.04
C GLN A 137 1.35 -24.09 -5.74
N PHE A 138 1.43 -24.35 -7.05
CA PHE A 138 2.60 -23.98 -7.81
C PHE A 138 2.69 -22.47 -8.01
N TYR A 139 3.91 -21.95 -8.02
CA TYR A 139 4.18 -20.55 -8.34
C TYR A 139 5.42 -20.43 -9.24
N LEU A 140 5.42 -19.40 -10.08
CA LEU A 140 6.53 -19.04 -10.95
C LEU A 140 6.84 -17.56 -10.78
N THR A 141 7.99 -17.30 -10.16
CA THR A 141 8.47 -15.95 -9.83
C THR A 141 9.56 -15.47 -10.80
N LYS A 142 10.28 -16.41 -11.42
CA LYS A 142 11.35 -16.12 -12.37
C LYS A 142 10.76 -15.91 -13.77
N ARG A 143 11.63 -15.65 -14.75
CA ARG A 143 11.23 -15.59 -16.16
C ARG A 143 10.51 -16.88 -16.57
N TRP A 144 9.38 -16.74 -17.26
CA TRP A 144 8.66 -17.85 -17.88
C TRP A 144 9.55 -18.61 -18.87
N VAL A 145 9.58 -19.94 -18.78
CA VAL A 145 10.32 -20.79 -19.73
C VAL A 145 9.38 -21.15 -20.89
N PRO A 146 9.71 -20.78 -22.14
CA PRO A 146 8.92 -21.16 -23.29
C PRO A 146 8.79 -22.69 -23.39
N GLY A 147 7.59 -23.18 -23.68
CA GLY A 147 7.33 -24.63 -23.76
C GLY A 147 6.96 -25.30 -22.44
N LEU A 148 6.84 -24.57 -21.32
CA LEU A 148 6.49 -25.15 -20.02
C LEU A 148 5.21 -26.00 -20.02
N LEU A 149 4.20 -25.58 -20.78
CA LEU A 149 2.91 -26.29 -20.86
C LEU A 149 2.82 -27.27 -22.02
N THR A 150 3.50 -26.98 -23.15
CA THR A 150 3.38 -27.78 -24.38
C THR A 150 4.47 -28.85 -24.52
N ASN A 151 5.63 -28.63 -23.91
CA ASN A 151 6.80 -29.49 -24.01
C ASN A 151 7.50 -29.58 -22.63
N TRP A 152 6.80 -30.20 -21.68
CA TRP A 152 7.27 -30.30 -20.30
C TRP A 152 8.61 -31.04 -20.18
N THR A 153 8.80 -32.14 -20.92
CA THR A 153 10.00 -32.98 -20.82
C THR A 153 11.27 -32.18 -21.12
N LYS A 154 11.31 -31.46 -22.25
CA LYS A 154 12.47 -30.62 -22.60
C LYS A 154 12.59 -29.39 -21.70
N SER A 155 11.45 -28.80 -21.32
CA SER A 155 11.45 -27.64 -20.42
C SER A 155 12.03 -27.98 -19.05
N ARG A 156 11.72 -29.16 -18.52
CA ARG A 156 12.26 -29.67 -17.26
C ARG A 156 13.77 -29.85 -17.32
N GLU A 157 14.29 -30.44 -18.40
CA GLU A 157 15.74 -30.56 -18.62
C GLU A 157 16.42 -29.19 -18.66
N HIS A 158 15.84 -28.23 -19.36
CA HIS A 158 16.39 -26.88 -19.46
C HIS A 158 16.36 -26.13 -18.12
N ILE A 159 15.30 -26.31 -17.32
CA ILE A 159 15.21 -25.76 -15.95
C ILE A 159 16.28 -26.40 -15.07
N HIS A 160 16.41 -27.72 -15.13
CA HIS A 160 17.38 -28.46 -14.32
C HIS A 160 18.82 -28.09 -14.68
N ALA A 161 19.14 -27.95 -15.97
CA ALA A 161 20.44 -27.53 -16.44
C ALA A 161 20.81 -26.12 -15.93
N LYS A 162 19.87 -25.18 -15.93
CA LYS A 162 20.07 -23.82 -15.39
C LYS A 162 20.16 -23.74 -13.87
N LEU A 163 19.65 -24.73 -13.16
CA LEU A 163 19.69 -24.76 -11.70
C LEU A 163 20.98 -25.39 -11.15
N ARG A 164 21.79 -26.04 -12.01
CA ARG A 164 23.09 -26.58 -11.61
C ARG A 164 24.05 -25.42 -11.29
N PRO A 165 24.68 -25.40 -10.10
CA PRO A 165 25.77 -24.48 -9.85
C PRO A 165 26.93 -24.79 -10.80
N ASP A 166 27.59 -23.76 -11.30
CA ASP A 166 28.73 -23.93 -12.20
C ASP A 166 29.81 -24.80 -11.51
N PRO A 167 30.38 -25.80 -12.19
CA PRO A 167 31.36 -26.70 -11.56
C PRO A 167 32.61 -25.97 -11.05
N LEU A 168 32.94 -24.80 -11.62
CA LEU A 168 34.02 -23.92 -11.15
C LEU A 168 33.74 -23.26 -9.79
N MET A 169 32.46 -23.05 -9.44
CA MET A 169 32.08 -22.51 -8.12
C MET A 169 32.18 -23.57 -7.02
N LEU A 170 32.10 -24.85 -7.35
CA LEU A 170 32.17 -25.96 -6.40
C LEU A 170 33.61 -26.35 -6.03
N ALA A 171 34.59 -25.98 -6.88
CA ALA A 171 36.01 -26.27 -6.68
C ALA A 171 36.77 -25.15 -5.93
N ALA A 172 36.09 -24.04 -5.60
CA ALA A 172 36.68 -22.85 -5.00
C ALA A 172 36.35 -22.67 -3.49
N GLY A 173 35.82 -23.70 -2.82
CA GLY A 173 35.61 -23.76 -1.37
C GLY A 173 36.35 -24.93 -0.76
#